data_AF-A0A485LYM4-F1
#
_entry.id   AF-A0A485LYM4-F1
#
_cell.length_a   1.000
_cell.length_b   1.000
_cell.length_c   1.000
_cell.angle_alpha   90.00
_cell.angle_beta   90.00
_cell.angle_gamma   90.00
#
_symmetry.space_group_name_H-M   'P 1'
#
loop_
_entity.id
_entity.type
_entity.pdbx_description
1 polymer ?
#
loop_
_entity_poly.entity_id
_entity_poly.type
_entity_poly.pdbx_seq_one_letter_code
_entity_poly.pdbx_strand_id
1 'polypeptide(L)'
;MHFLDIFIRQAHPGPCVQSYSSYEQKLEDARLYKECDFLPWQVLVDDLAGSVHQAYGGLANPSYVINSEGRISFYNIWSHAPSLHRALEDLTSREAACVVRGGIDRKPHIMAMMVAGWPAIERGLPQSFSDLESTLPGSAYGLKAGYKLKPALSPIALRSRPLSTTARAAMGGAGLYIGTRLLR
;
A
#
# COMPACT_ATOMS: atom_id res chain seq x y z
N MET A 1 -18.25 10.03 -4.76
CA MET A 1 -17.15 9.43 -3.98
C MET A 1 -15.99 10.40 -4.03
N HIS A 2 -15.35 10.63 -2.88
CA HIS A 2 -14.16 11.48 -2.78
C HIS A 2 -12.98 10.61 -2.37
N PHE A 3 -11.81 10.90 -2.94
CA PHE A 3 -10.54 10.27 -2.60
C PHE A 3 -9.63 11.36 -2.05
N LEU A 4 -8.81 11.00 -1.08
CA LEU A 4 -7.80 11.86 -0.49
C LEU A 4 -6.64 11.00 -0.01
N ASP A 5 -5.44 11.52 -0.18
CA ASP A 5 -4.26 10.99 0.50
C ASP A 5 -3.87 11.93 1.63
N ILE A 6 -3.44 11.34 2.75
CA ILE A 6 -2.79 12.08 3.85
C ILE A 6 -1.29 11.87 3.71
N PHE A 7 -0.56 12.93 3.40
CA PHE A 7 0.88 12.94 3.32
C PHE A 7 1.48 13.01 4.73
N ILE A 8 1.99 11.86 5.18
CA ILE A 8 2.50 11.63 6.53
C ILE A 8 4.04 11.82 6.59
N ARG A 9 4.67 11.35 7.68
CA ARG A 9 6.13 11.36 7.81
C ARG A 9 6.81 10.48 6.75
N GLN A 10 8.07 10.81 6.45
CA GLN A 10 8.93 9.95 5.63
C GLN A 10 9.06 8.55 6.28
N ALA A 11 8.72 7.51 5.53
CA ALA A 11 8.78 6.12 6.02
C ALA A 11 10.23 5.60 6.12
N HIS A 12 11.06 6.03 5.18
CA HIS A 12 12.43 5.56 4.97
C HIS A 12 13.36 6.77 4.78
N PRO A 13 13.69 7.50 5.86
CA PRO A 13 14.57 8.65 5.78
C PRO A 13 16.02 8.21 5.54
N GLY A 14 16.76 9.00 4.75
CA GLY A 14 18.17 8.81 4.46
C GLY A 14 18.85 10.12 4.06
N PRO A 15 20.13 10.09 3.66
CA PRO A 15 20.90 11.30 3.37
C PRO A 15 20.26 12.22 2.31
N CYS A 16 19.64 11.64 1.28
CA CYS A 16 19.01 12.38 0.19
C CYS A 16 17.53 12.74 0.45
N VAL A 17 16.88 12.07 1.41
CA VAL A 17 15.47 12.30 1.76
C VAL A 17 15.36 12.19 3.26
N GLN A 18 15.55 13.30 3.95
CA GLN A 18 15.62 13.34 5.41
C GLN A 18 14.22 13.25 6.04
N SER A 19 14.18 12.99 7.35
CA SER A 19 12.98 13.26 8.14
C SER A 19 12.67 14.76 8.10
N TYR A 20 11.39 15.11 8.05
CA TYR A 20 10.97 16.51 7.97
C TYR A 20 11.30 17.27 9.25
N SER A 21 12.02 18.39 9.10
CA SER A 21 12.30 19.33 10.19
C SER A 21 11.43 20.59 10.15
N SER A 22 10.73 20.84 9.05
CA SER A 22 9.80 21.95 8.89
C SER A 22 8.56 21.55 8.06
N TYR A 23 7.46 22.27 8.26
CA TYR A 23 6.22 22.01 7.55
C TYR A 23 6.36 22.39 6.07
N GLU A 24 7.14 23.42 5.77
CA GLU A 24 7.40 23.90 4.41
C GLU A 24 8.12 22.85 3.58
N GLN A 25 9.11 22.16 4.15
CA GLN A 25 9.80 21.04 3.50
C GLN A 25 8.82 19.90 3.19
N LYS A 26 7.99 19.53 4.17
CA LYS A 26 6.99 18.47 4.03
C LYS A 26 5.93 18.82 2.98
N LEU A 27 5.50 20.07 2.94
CA LEU A 27 4.54 20.57 1.97
C LEU A 27 5.11 20.55 0.55
N GLU A 28 6.37 20.88 0.37
CA GLU A 28 7.03 20.80 -0.93
C GLU A 28 7.15 19.36 -1.44
N ASP A 29 7.58 18.44 -0.59
CA ASP A 29 7.63 17.02 -0.94
C ASP A 29 6.23 16.44 -1.23
N ALA A 30 5.19 16.93 -0.55
CA ALA A 30 3.81 16.56 -0.85
C ALA A 30 3.34 17.06 -2.24
N ARG A 31 3.80 18.24 -2.68
CA ARG A 31 3.54 18.73 -4.05
C ARG A 31 4.24 17.86 -5.08
N LEU A 32 5.52 17.59 -4.87
CA LEU A 32 6.30 16.70 -5.74
C LEU A 32 5.67 15.31 -5.82
N TYR A 33 5.22 14.75 -4.69
CA TYR A 33 4.48 13.49 -4.67
C TYR A 33 3.22 13.53 -5.54
N LYS A 34 2.38 14.56 -5.39
CA LYS A 34 1.17 14.72 -6.19
C LYS A 34 1.48 14.85 -7.68
N GLU A 35 2.51 15.59 -8.03
CA GLU A 35 2.92 15.86 -9.42
C GLU A 35 3.56 14.63 -10.08
N CYS A 36 4.54 14.00 -9.42
CA CYS A 36 5.26 12.85 -9.94
C CYS A 36 4.37 11.61 -10.10
N ASP A 37 3.41 11.41 -9.19
CA ASP A 37 2.48 10.28 -9.25
C ASP A 37 1.18 10.60 -10.00
N PHE A 38 1.07 11.81 -10.55
CA PHE A 38 -0.09 12.30 -11.32
C PHE A 38 -1.43 12.10 -10.59
N LEU A 39 -1.44 12.36 -9.28
CA LEU A 39 -2.59 12.06 -8.43
C LEU A 39 -3.76 13.00 -8.76
N PRO A 40 -4.91 12.48 -9.23
CA PRO A 40 -6.03 13.31 -9.66
C PRO A 40 -6.84 13.85 -8.46
N TRP A 41 -6.59 13.36 -7.26
CA TRP A 41 -7.31 13.74 -6.03
C TRP A 41 -6.47 14.62 -5.11
N GLN A 42 -7.10 15.12 -4.05
CA GLN A 42 -6.46 16.01 -3.09
C GLN A 42 -5.44 15.26 -2.22
N VAL A 43 -4.31 15.90 -1.97
CA VAL A 43 -3.31 15.46 -1.00
C VAL A 43 -3.34 16.46 0.16
N LEU A 44 -3.66 15.99 1.35
CA LEU A 44 -3.61 16.78 2.59
C LEU A 44 -2.29 16.48 3.30
N VAL A 45 -1.64 17.49 3.86
CA VAL A 45 -0.36 17.31 4.55
C VAL A 45 -0.62 17.26 6.05
N ASP A 46 -0.22 16.17 6.69
CA ASP A 46 -0.30 16.05 8.15
C ASP A 46 0.70 17.02 8.81
N ASP A 47 0.49 17.36 10.07
CA ASP A 47 1.42 18.23 10.80
C ASP A 47 2.78 17.54 11.03
N LEU A 48 3.76 18.29 11.57
CA LEU A 48 5.09 17.75 11.86
C LEU A 48 5.08 16.71 12.98
N ALA A 49 4.14 16.81 13.92
CA ALA A 49 3.98 15.85 15.00
C ALA A 49 3.37 14.51 14.51
N GLY A 50 2.79 14.51 13.31
CA GLY A 50 2.10 13.36 12.74
C GLY A 50 0.75 13.11 13.42
N SER A 51 0.03 14.15 13.84
CA SER A 51 -1.21 14.01 14.63
C SER A 51 -2.24 13.11 13.94
N VAL A 52 -2.47 13.29 12.64
CA VAL A 52 -3.41 12.44 11.88
C VAL A 52 -2.83 11.03 11.73
N HIS A 53 -1.53 10.91 11.41
CA HIS A 53 -0.86 9.63 11.26
C HIS A 53 -1.02 8.76 12.51
N GLN A 54 -0.81 9.33 13.69
CA GLN A 54 -0.94 8.64 14.97
C GLN A 54 -2.39 8.30 15.30
N ALA A 55 -3.32 9.25 15.10
CA ALA A 55 -4.74 9.01 15.33
C ALA A 55 -5.31 7.88 14.47
N TYR A 56 -4.74 7.66 13.28
CA TYR A 56 -5.10 6.60 12.34
C TYR A 56 -4.10 5.42 12.34
N GLY A 57 -3.43 5.17 13.47
CA GLY A 57 -2.73 3.90 13.75
C GLY A 57 -1.25 3.83 13.36
N GLY A 58 -0.65 4.91 12.86
CA GLY A 58 0.81 5.02 12.71
C GLY A 58 1.44 4.16 11.61
N LEU A 59 0.65 3.48 10.79
CA LEU A 59 1.14 2.65 9.67
C LEU A 59 1.49 3.52 8.45
N ALA A 60 2.44 3.06 7.62
CA ALA A 60 2.97 3.85 6.52
C ALA A 60 2.01 4.00 5.32
N ASN A 61 1.14 3.02 5.08
CA ASN A 61 0.20 3.03 3.95
C ASN A 61 -1.13 2.32 4.28
N PRO A 62 -1.85 2.71 5.34
CA PRO A 62 -3.19 2.20 5.59
C PRO A 62 -4.21 2.86 4.64
N SER A 63 -5.34 2.19 4.42
CA SER A 63 -6.51 2.78 3.75
C SER A 63 -7.75 2.68 4.61
N TYR A 64 -8.60 3.69 4.52
CA TYR A 64 -9.89 3.78 5.19
C TYR A 64 -10.98 4.10 4.18
N VAL A 65 -12.14 3.45 4.32
CA VAL A 65 -13.36 3.88 3.64
C VAL A 65 -14.32 4.41 4.69
N ILE A 66 -14.71 5.67 4.51
CA ILE A 66 -15.61 6.39 5.42
C ILE A 66 -16.95 6.56 4.70
N ASN A 67 -18.05 6.17 5.34
CA ASN A 67 -19.39 6.32 4.78
C ASN A 67 -19.92 7.77 4.90
N SER A 68 -21.09 8.01 4.34
CA SER A 68 -21.76 9.33 4.37
C SER A 68 -22.11 9.83 5.77
N GLU A 69 -22.10 8.97 6.79
CA GLU A 69 -22.32 9.32 8.20
C GLU A 69 -21.01 9.64 8.95
N GLY A 70 -19.86 9.61 8.25
CA GLY A 70 -18.55 9.84 8.86
C GLY A 70 -18.01 8.65 9.66
N ARG A 71 -18.56 7.43 9.46
CA ARG A 71 -18.09 6.21 10.13
C ARG A 71 -17.13 5.42 9.23
N ILE A 72 -16.12 4.79 9.84
CA ILE A 72 -15.22 3.88 9.12
C ILE A 72 -15.99 2.60 8.79
N SER A 73 -16.24 2.37 7.50
CA SER A 73 -16.90 1.17 6.98
C SER A 73 -15.90 0.08 6.59
N PHE A 74 -14.67 0.45 6.27
CA PHE A 74 -13.58 -0.48 5.94
C PHE A 74 -12.23 0.09 6.37
N TYR A 75 -11.36 -0.76 6.90
CA TYR A 75 -9.98 -0.47 7.25
C TYR A 75 -9.05 -1.52 6.63
N ASN A 76 -7.95 -1.09 6.03
CA ASN A 76 -6.90 -1.97 5.54
C ASN A 76 -5.55 -1.51 6.09
N ILE A 77 -4.82 -2.43 6.73
CA ILE A 77 -3.50 -2.14 7.33
C ILE A 77 -2.45 -1.79 6.27
N TRP A 78 -2.63 -2.28 5.04
CA TRP A 78 -1.78 -1.97 3.90
C TRP A 78 -2.62 -1.87 2.62
N SER A 79 -2.75 -0.66 2.09
CA SER A 79 -3.51 -0.33 0.88
C SER A 79 -3.36 -1.38 -0.22
N HIS A 80 -4.50 -1.94 -0.66
CA HIS A 80 -4.57 -3.00 -1.67
C HIS A 80 -5.84 -2.81 -2.48
N ALA A 81 -5.66 -2.45 -3.75
CA ALA A 81 -6.75 -2.04 -4.64
C ALA A 81 -7.88 -3.08 -4.76
N PRO A 82 -7.63 -4.40 -4.87
CA PRO A 82 -8.70 -5.40 -4.91
C PRO A 82 -9.52 -5.51 -3.63
N SER A 83 -8.92 -5.21 -2.47
CA SER A 83 -9.66 -5.19 -1.20
C SER A 83 -10.53 -3.94 -1.13
N LEU A 84 -9.98 -2.78 -1.51
CA LEU A 84 -10.73 -1.52 -1.60
C LEU A 84 -11.88 -1.59 -2.62
N HIS A 85 -11.65 -2.21 -3.78
CA HIS A 85 -12.68 -2.40 -4.79
C HIS A 85 -13.91 -3.11 -4.24
N ARG A 86 -13.71 -4.23 -3.51
CA ARG A 86 -14.82 -4.95 -2.87
C ARG A 86 -15.51 -4.12 -1.80
N ALA A 87 -14.73 -3.41 -0.98
CA ALA A 87 -15.28 -2.55 0.06
C ALA A 87 -16.16 -1.44 -0.54
N LEU A 88 -15.72 -0.82 -1.65
CA LEU A 88 -16.48 0.22 -2.34
C LEU A 88 -17.73 -0.36 -3.01
N GLU A 89 -17.63 -1.51 -3.69
CA GLU A 89 -18.80 -2.20 -4.26
C GLU A 89 -19.85 -2.51 -3.20
N ASP A 90 -19.45 -3.13 -2.09
CA ASP A 90 -20.34 -3.45 -0.96
C ASP A 90 -20.99 -2.18 -0.38
N LEU A 91 -20.21 -1.11 -0.16
CA LEU A 91 -20.71 0.15 0.40
C LEU A 91 -21.71 0.87 -0.51
N THR A 92 -21.59 0.70 -1.83
CA THR A 92 -22.53 1.28 -2.82
C THR A 92 -23.71 0.40 -3.15
N SER A 93 -23.77 -0.81 -2.60
CA SER A 93 -24.90 -1.72 -2.81
C SER A 93 -26.17 -1.23 -2.10
N ARG A 94 -27.35 -1.63 -2.58
CA ARG A 94 -28.64 -1.27 -1.96
C ARG A 94 -28.80 -1.82 -0.54
N GLU A 95 -28.00 -2.82 -0.17
CA GLU A 95 -28.01 -3.50 1.13
C GLU A 95 -26.81 -3.08 2.00
N ALA A 96 -26.20 -1.92 1.71
CA ALA A 96 -24.99 -1.48 2.39
C ALA A 96 -25.21 -1.39 3.91
N ALA A 97 -24.45 -2.20 4.64
CA ALA A 97 -24.34 -2.09 6.09
C ALA A 97 -23.36 -0.95 6.46
N CYS A 98 -23.43 -0.48 7.71
CA CYS A 98 -22.48 0.52 8.22
C CYS A 98 -21.01 0.05 8.10
N VAL A 99 -20.76 -1.25 8.27
CA VAL A 99 -19.45 -1.90 8.07
C VAL A 99 -19.59 -2.94 6.97
N VAL A 100 -18.73 -2.87 5.95
CA VAL A 100 -18.81 -3.77 4.78
C VAL A 100 -18.32 -5.17 5.12
N ARG A 101 -18.55 -6.13 4.21
CA ARG A 101 -18.12 -7.52 4.42
C ARG A 101 -16.59 -7.59 4.51
N GLY A 102 -16.09 -8.14 5.61
CA GLY A 102 -14.65 -8.13 5.87
C GLY A 102 -14.10 -6.73 6.08
N GLY A 103 -14.85 -5.86 6.79
CA GLY A 103 -14.52 -4.47 7.12
C GLY A 103 -13.13 -4.19 7.70
N ILE A 104 -12.32 -5.21 7.99
CA ILE A 104 -10.91 -5.06 8.33
C ILE A 104 -10.07 -6.05 7.50
N ASP A 105 -9.13 -5.53 6.70
CA ASP A 105 -8.10 -6.29 6.03
C ASP A 105 -6.76 -6.14 6.77
N ARG A 106 -6.33 -7.23 7.43
CA ARG A 106 -5.07 -7.29 8.20
C ARG A 106 -3.93 -7.91 7.40
N LYS A 107 -4.06 -8.04 6.09
CA LYS A 107 -3.03 -8.67 5.26
C LYS A 107 -2.02 -7.61 4.81
N PRO A 108 -0.71 -7.87 4.93
CA PRO A 108 0.31 -6.95 4.44
C PRO A 108 0.51 -7.00 2.92
N HIS A 109 -0.28 -7.81 2.19
CA HIS A 109 -0.25 -7.91 0.71
C HIS A 109 1.15 -7.97 0.09
N ILE A 110 1.99 -8.87 0.63
CA ILE A 110 3.43 -8.99 0.36
C ILE A 110 3.79 -8.95 -1.13
N MET A 111 2.99 -9.55 -2.02
CA MET A 111 3.27 -9.49 -3.46
C MET A 111 3.24 -8.07 -4.04
N ALA A 112 2.29 -7.24 -3.60
CA ALA A 112 2.24 -5.84 -4.02
C ALA A 112 3.44 -5.06 -3.45
N MET A 113 3.76 -5.27 -2.17
CA MET A 113 4.96 -4.72 -1.52
C MET A 113 6.23 -5.08 -2.30
N MET A 114 6.43 -6.35 -2.64
CA MET A 114 7.63 -6.83 -3.33
C MET A 114 7.80 -6.19 -4.72
N VAL A 115 6.69 -5.96 -5.42
CA VAL A 115 6.70 -5.44 -6.79
C VAL A 115 6.79 -3.90 -6.84
N ALA A 116 6.28 -3.20 -5.81
CA ALA A 116 6.17 -1.74 -5.82
C ALA A 116 6.97 -1.03 -4.71
N GLY A 117 7.56 -1.75 -3.76
CA GLY A 117 8.17 -1.17 -2.56
C GLY A 117 9.59 -0.63 -2.74
N TRP A 118 10.35 -1.09 -3.75
CA TRP A 118 11.74 -0.68 -3.93
C TRP A 118 11.98 0.83 -4.02
N PRO A 119 11.19 1.62 -4.79
CA PRO A 119 11.39 3.07 -4.88
C PRO A 119 11.37 3.79 -3.52
N ALA A 120 10.60 3.28 -2.55
CA ALA A 120 10.55 3.86 -1.22
C ALA A 120 11.88 3.67 -0.45
N ILE A 121 12.55 2.53 -0.65
CA ILE A 121 13.87 2.25 -0.09
C ILE A 121 14.96 3.02 -0.83
N GLU A 122 14.87 3.05 -2.16
CA GLU A 122 15.85 3.70 -3.05
C GLU A 122 16.05 5.17 -2.71
N ARG A 123 14.96 5.89 -2.40
CA ARG A 123 15.00 7.31 -2.01
C ARG A 123 15.82 7.58 -0.76
N GLY A 124 15.86 6.66 0.20
CA GLY A 124 16.59 6.83 1.45
C GLY A 124 17.95 6.11 1.48
N LEU A 125 18.48 5.71 0.33
CA LEU A 125 19.78 5.06 0.27
C LEU A 125 20.92 5.96 0.80
N PRO A 126 21.98 5.36 1.40
CA PRO A 126 22.11 3.93 1.72
C PRO A 126 21.40 3.52 3.03
N GLN A 127 20.99 4.48 3.85
CA GLN A 127 20.49 4.23 5.21
C GLN A 127 19.26 3.32 5.23
N SER A 128 18.24 3.62 4.43
CA SER A 128 17.00 2.84 4.38
C SER A 128 17.19 1.38 3.98
N PHE A 129 18.22 1.10 3.19
CA PHE A 129 18.58 -0.29 2.86
C PHE A 129 19.19 -1.00 4.06
N SER A 130 20.14 -0.35 4.74
CA SER A 130 20.76 -0.89 5.96
C SER A 130 19.74 -1.11 7.08
N ASP A 131 18.84 -0.15 7.29
CA ASP A 131 17.79 -0.24 8.31
C ASP A 131 16.83 -1.40 8.03
N LEU A 132 16.42 -1.56 6.76
CA LEU A 132 15.54 -2.65 6.38
C LEU A 132 16.23 -4.02 6.50
N GLU A 133 17.47 -4.15 6.04
CA GLU A 133 18.24 -5.40 6.15
C GLU A 133 18.58 -5.76 7.61
N SER A 134 18.84 -4.77 8.47
CA SER A 134 19.07 -5.01 9.90
C SER A 134 17.80 -5.44 10.64
N THR A 135 16.64 -4.92 10.24
CA THR A 135 15.34 -5.27 10.84
C THR A 135 14.83 -6.61 10.34
N LEU A 136 14.97 -6.87 9.04
CA LEU A 136 14.49 -8.08 8.38
C LEU A 136 15.50 -8.50 7.29
N PRO A 137 16.47 -9.36 7.62
CA PRO A 137 17.51 -9.78 6.68
C PRO A 137 16.96 -10.36 5.37
N GLY A 138 17.54 -9.95 4.26
CA GLY A 138 17.18 -10.34 2.89
C GLY A 138 15.99 -9.59 2.30
N SER A 139 15.28 -8.78 3.08
CA SER A 139 14.06 -8.13 2.60
C SER A 139 14.32 -6.98 1.62
N ALA A 140 15.36 -6.17 1.80
CA ALA A 140 15.71 -5.11 0.85
C ALA A 140 16.21 -5.69 -0.48
N TYR A 141 17.00 -6.77 -0.43
CA TYR A 141 17.36 -7.53 -1.62
C TYR A 141 16.12 -8.12 -2.31
N GLY A 142 15.19 -8.65 -1.52
CA GLY A 142 13.89 -9.14 -2.01
C GLY A 142 13.09 -8.06 -2.73
N LEU A 143 12.92 -6.89 -2.13
CA LEU A 143 12.23 -5.74 -2.74
C LEU A 143 12.91 -5.33 -4.06
N LYS A 144 14.25 -5.28 -4.08
CA LYS A 144 15.01 -4.94 -5.30
C LYS A 144 14.77 -5.95 -6.42
N ALA A 145 14.79 -7.25 -6.10
CA ALA A 145 14.55 -8.31 -7.06
C ALA A 145 13.09 -8.31 -7.56
N GLY A 146 12.12 -8.15 -6.65
CA GLY A 146 10.71 -8.04 -6.98
C GLY A 146 10.40 -6.87 -7.91
N TYR A 147 11.03 -5.71 -7.66
CA TYR A 147 10.91 -4.53 -8.52
C TYR A 147 11.50 -4.76 -9.92
N LYS A 148 12.62 -5.47 -10.05
CA LYS A 148 13.15 -5.88 -11.38
C LYS A 148 12.19 -6.78 -12.15
N LEU A 149 11.43 -7.62 -11.44
CA LEU A 149 10.41 -8.50 -12.03
C LEU A 149 9.04 -7.82 -12.21
N LYS A 150 8.93 -6.53 -11.87
CA LYS A 150 7.68 -5.76 -11.92
C LYS A 150 6.92 -5.91 -13.25
N PRO A 151 7.54 -5.85 -14.46
CA PRO A 151 6.80 -5.98 -15.71
C PRO A 151 6.02 -7.29 -15.84
N ALA A 152 6.60 -8.40 -15.35
CA ALA A 152 5.97 -9.71 -15.41
C ALA A 152 4.93 -9.91 -14.29
N LEU A 153 5.19 -9.36 -13.09
CA LEU A 153 4.38 -9.62 -11.90
C LEU A 153 3.22 -8.63 -11.71
N SER A 154 3.31 -7.42 -12.26
CA SER A 154 2.31 -6.35 -12.06
C SER A 154 0.87 -6.74 -12.43
N PRO A 155 0.59 -7.48 -13.53
CA PRO A 155 -0.78 -7.86 -13.88
C PRO A 155 -1.53 -8.64 -12.79
N ILE A 156 -0.77 -9.35 -11.94
CA ILE A 156 -1.33 -10.11 -10.82
C ILE A 156 -1.16 -9.33 -9.52
N ALA A 157 0.04 -8.81 -9.24
CA ALA A 157 0.39 -8.19 -7.97
C ALA A 157 -0.28 -6.82 -7.74
N LEU A 158 -0.44 -6.02 -8.81
CA LEU A 158 -0.94 -4.63 -8.76
C LEU A 158 -2.30 -4.46 -9.45
N ARG A 159 -3.05 -5.56 -9.62
CA ARG A 159 -4.40 -5.54 -10.19
C ARG A 159 -5.33 -4.64 -9.39
N SER A 160 -6.25 -3.95 -10.06
CA SER A 160 -7.25 -3.11 -9.39
C SER A 160 -8.47 -3.89 -8.90
N ARG A 161 -8.79 -5.02 -9.53
CA ARG A 161 -9.96 -5.84 -9.21
C ARG A 161 -9.59 -7.17 -8.59
N PRO A 162 -10.48 -7.76 -7.76
CA PRO A 162 -10.34 -9.14 -7.32
C PRO A 162 -10.26 -10.09 -8.51
N LEU A 163 -9.47 -11.15 -8.36
CA LEU A 163 -9.51 -12.25 -9.31
C LEU A 163 -10.86 -12.96 -9.21
N SER A 164 -11.40 -13.36 -10.36
CA SER A 164 -12.60 -14.20 -10.39
C SER A 164 -12.35 -15.52 -9.64
N THR A 165 -13.41 -16.17 -9.18
CA THR A 165 -13.31 -17.48 -8.52
C THR A 165 -12.59 -18.50 -9.41
N THR A 166 -12.90 -18.50 -10.71
CA THR A 166 -12.25 -19.36 -11.71
C THR A 166 -10.75 -19.06 -11.83
N ALA A 167 -10.35 -17.78 -11.93
CA ALA A 167 -8.94 -17.40 -12.02
C ALA A 167 -8.16 -17.80 -10.75
N ARG A 168 -8.76 -17.64 -9.56
CA ARG A 168 -8.15 -18.10 -8.31
C ARG A 168 -7.98 -19.62 -8.28
N ALA A 169 -9.00 -20.37 -8.69
CA ALA A 169 -8.94 -21.82 -8.76
C ALA A 169 -7.87 -22.31 -9.75
N ALA A 170 -7.81 -21.71 -10.95
CA ALA A 170 -6.82 -22.05 -11.96
C ALA A 170 -5.38 -21.82 -11.45
N MET A 171 -5.10 -20.68 -10.81
CA MET A 171 -3.79 -20.41 -10.22
C MET A 171 -3.45 -21.36 -9.07
N GLY A 172 -4.41 -21.67 -8.20
CA GLY A 172 -4.22 -22.65 -7.13
C GLY A 172 -3.88 -24.04 -7.68
N GLY A 173 -4.59 -24.49 -8.71
CA GLY A 173 -4.34 -25.75 -9.39
C GLY A 173 -2.96 -25.79 -10.08
N ALA A 174 -2.58 -24.73 -10.78
CA ALA A 174 -1.26 -24.61 -11.42
C ALA A 174 -0.13 -24.66 -10.38
N GLY A 175 -0.28 -23.95 -9.25
CA GLY A 175 0.68 -23.96 -8.16
C GLY A 175 0.87 -25.35 -7.54
N LEU A 176 -0.23 -26.06 -7.28
CA LEU A 176 -0.20 -27.44 -6.79
C LEU A 176 0.51 -28.37 -7.79
N TYR A 177 0.17 -28.26 -9.08
CA TYR A 177 0.80 -29.08 -10.13
C TYR A 177 2.32 -28.87 -10.21
N ILE A 178 2.76 -27.61 -10.25
CA ILE A 178 4.20 -27.29 -10.28
C ILE A 178 4.89 -27.79 -9.00
N GLY A 179 4.28 -27.58 -7.83
CA GLY A 179 4.80 -28.08 -6.57
C GLY A 179 5.00 -29.60 -6.58
N THR A 180 4.02 -30.35 -7.08
CA THR A 180 4.13 -31.82 -7.21
C THR A 180 5.19 -32.28 -8.22
N ARG A 181 5.53 -31.44 -9.20
CA ARG A 181 6.58 -31.72 -10.20
C ARG A 181 7.98 -31.40 -9.69
N LEU A 182 8.13 -30.39 -8.83
CA LEU A 182 9.42 -29.98 -8.24
C LEU A 182 9.82 -30.83 -7.02
N LEU A 183 8.85 -31.48 -6.36
CA LEU A 183 9.07 -32.38 -5.23
C LEU A 183 9.28 -33.86 -5.65
N ARG A 184 9.38 -34.13 -6.94
CA ARG A 184 9.78 -35.42 -7.52
C ARG A 184 11.18 -35.29 -8.11
#